data_AF-A0A136JL37-F1
#
_entry.id   AF-A0A136JL37-F1
#
_cell.length_a   1.000
_cell.length_b   1.000
_cell.length_c   1.000
_cell.angle_alpha   90.00
_cell.angle_beta   90.00
_cell.angle_gamma   90.00
#
_symmetry.space_group_name_H-M   'P 1'
#
loop_
_entity.id
_entity.type
_entity.pdbx_description
1 polymer ?
#
loop_
_entity_poly.entity_id
_entity_poly.type
_entity_poly.pdbx_seq_one_letter_code
_entity_poly.pdbx_strand_id
1 'polypeptide(L)' 'MKDGVVINSDVMYGNKETGYQHPLQERFDGAYKTQVVGKRLEDISLSRVGGASLTSKAFNEAIANIIDQTTQS' A
#
# COMPACT_ATOMS: atom_id res chain seq x y z
N MET A 1 -8.87 -9.52 3.73
CA MET A 1 -9.22 -8.63 4.87
C MET A 1 -10.16 -9.40 5.79
N LYS A 2 -10.30 -8.99 7.05
CA LYS A 2 -11.30 -9.53 7.98
C LYS A 2 -11.97 -8.36 8.70
N ASP A 3 -13.28 -8.24 8.60
CA ASP A 3 -14.08 -7.17 9.24
C ASP A 3 -13.56 -5.74 8.94
N GLY A 4 -13.12 -5.52 7.71
CA GLY A 4 -12.52 -4.25 7.25
C GLY A 4 -11.05 -4.04 7.68
N VAL A 5 -10.46 -4.98 8.44
CA VAL A 5 -9.06 -4.94 8.88
C VAL A 5 -8.15 -5.64 7.88
N VAL A 6 -7.02 -5.00 7.58
CA VAL A 6 -5.97 -5.56 6.73
C VAL A 6 -5.19 -6.62 7.51
N ILE A 7 -5.34 -7.89 7.11
CA ILE A 7 -4.66 -9.03 7.73
C ILE A 7 -3.38 -9.46 6.99
N ASN A 8 -3.28 -9.12 5.72
CA ASN A 8 -2.09 -9.28 4.89
C ASN A 8 -2.12 -8.21 3.79
N SER A 9 -0.95 -7.82 3.29
CA SER A 9 -0.80 -6.91 2.16
C SER A 9 0.47 -7.24 1.39
N ASP A 10 0.42 -7.10 0.08
CA ASP A 10 1.55 -7.22 -0.83
C ASP A 10 1.45 -6.14 -1.90
N VAL A 11 2.59 -5.52 -2.24
CA VAL A 11 2.66 -4.47 -3.27
C VAL A 11 3.28 -5.06 -4.52
N MET A 12 2.70 -4.74 -5.66
CA MET A 12 3.23 -5.12 -6.97
C MET A 12 3.71 -3.89 -7.71
N TYR A 13 4.96 -3.94 -8.15
CA TYR A 13 5.59 -2.91 -8.97
C TYR A 13 5.71 -3.42 -10.40
N GLY A 14 5.20 -2.66 -11.37
CA GLY A 14 5.44 -2.83 -12.82
C GLY A 14 5.73 -4.26 -13.31
N ASN A 15 6.78 -4.40 -14.14
CA ASN A 15 7.27 -5.72 -14.51
C ASN A 15 7.94 -6.37 -13.29
N LYS A 16 7.25 -7.34 -12.67
CA LYS A 16 7.72 -8.10 -11.51
C LYS A 16 8.95 -8.97 -11.82
N GLU A 17 9.22 -9.28 -13.08
CA GLU A 17 10.34 -10.14 -13.51
C GLU A 17 11.71 -9.51 -13.20
N THR A 18 11.78 -8.19 -13.09
CA THR A 18 13.05 -7.45 -12.91
C THR A 18 13.27 -6.93 -11.48
N GLY A 19 12.41 -7.30 -10.52
CA GLY A 19 12.52 -6.86 -9.11
C GLY A 19 12.27 -5.37 -8.88
N TYR A 20 12.84 -4.80 -7.82
CA TYR A 20 12.76 -3.35 -7.54
C TYR A 20 13.50 -2.55 -8.61
N GLN A 21 12.79 -1.63 -9.27
CA GLN A 21 13.36 -0.74 -10.28
C GLN A 21 14.01 0.52 -9.68
N HIS A 22 13.71 0.82 -8.42
CA HIS A 22 14.24 1.98 -7.73
C HIS A 22 14.46 1.69 -6.24
N PRO A 23 15.53 2.18 -5.59
CA PRO A 23 15.79 1.95 -4.17
C PRO A 23 14.66 2.41 -3.24
N LEU A 24 13.86 3.38 -3.69
CA LEU A 24 12.67 3.83 -2.95
C LEU A 24 11.56 2.77 -2.89
N GLN A 25 11.46 1.87 -3.88
CA GLN A 25 10.50 0.76 -3.84
C GLN A 25 10.89 -0.25 -2.76
N GLU A 26 12.16 -0.66 -2.74
CA GLU A 26 12.71 -1.53 -1.70
C GLU A 26 12.49 -0.95 -0.29
N ARG A 27 12.84 0.33 -0.10
CA ARG A 27 12.64 1.02 1.19
C ARG A 27 11.18 1.14 1.58
N PHE A 28 10.29 1.36 0.61
CA PHE A 28 8.86 1.39 0.86
C PHE A 28 8.37 0.01 1.31
N ASP A 29 8.71 -1.04 0.57
CA ASP A 29 8.34 -2.44 0.87
C ASP A 29 8.79 -2.88 2.27
N GLY A 30 10.01 -2.51 2.65
CA GLY A 30 10.55 -2.79 3.98
C GLY A 30 9.84 -2.06 5.13
N ALA A 31 9.05 -1.02 4.86
CA ALA A 31 8.47 -0.17 5.90
C ALA A 31 6.93 -0.17 5.92
N TYR A 32 6.26 -0.26 4.77
CA TYR A 32 4.82 0.01 4.67
C TYR A 32 3.95 -0.99 5.43
N LYS A 33 4.34 -2.27 5.50
CA LYS A 33 3.53 -3.32 6.17
C LYS A 33 3.22 -2.95 7.62
N THR A 34 4.16 -2.32 8.32
CA THR A 34 3.99 -1.83 9.71
C THR A 34 2.93 -0.73 9.85
N GLN A 35 2.63 -0.04 8.76
CA GLN A 35 1.67 1.06 8.71
C GLN A 35 0.28 0.63 8.27
N VAL A 36 0.10 -0.61 7.78
CA VAL A 36 -1.16 -1.06 7.17
C VAL A 36 -1.73 -2.33 7.80
N VAL A 37 -0.89 -3.30 8.15
CA VAL A 37 -1.37 -4.56 8.73
C VAL A 37 -1.93 -4.27 10.13
N GLY A 38 -3.12 -4.80 10.41
CA GLY A 38 -3.85 -4.57 11.65
C GLY A 38 -4.66 -3.26 11.70
N LYS A 39 -4.58 -2.41 10.67
CA LYS A 39 -5.41 -1.20 10.57
C LYS A 39 -6.68 -1.45 9.75
N ARG A 40 -7.72 -0.66 9.99
CA ARG A 40 -8.88 -0.62 9.09
C ARG A 40 -8.44 -0.03 7.76
N LEU A 41 -8.98 -0.54 6.67
CA LEU A 41 -8.61 -0.08 5.33
C LEU A 41 -8.82 1.44 5.15
N GLU A 42 -9.93 1.95 5.68
CA GLU A 42 -10.33 3.37 5.65
C GLU A 42 -9.43 4.30 6.48
N ASP A 43 -8.70 3.77 7.48
CA ASP A 43 -7.82 4.55 8.35
C ASP A 43 -6.40 4.67 7.77
N ILE A 44 -6.11 3.99 6.66
CA ILE A 44 -4.77 3.96 6.08
C ILE A 44 -4.54 5.22 5.25
N SER A 45 -3.62 6.05 5.72
CA SER A 45 -3.06 7.18 4.97
C SER A 45 -1.56 7.23 5.19
N LEU A 46 -0.79 6.91 4.15
CA LEU A 46 0.67 6.86 4.22
C LEU A 46 1.28 8.21 3.86
N SER A 47 2.33 8.59 4.58
CA SER A 47 3.14 9.78 4.28
C SER A 47 4.62 9.43 4.24
N ARG A 48 5.24 9.56 3.07
CA ARG A 48 6.69 9.39 2.84
C ARG A 48 7.28 8.14 3.51
N VAL A 49 6.61 7.01 3.40
CA VAL A 49 7.07 5.73 3.97
C VAL A 49 8.39 5.32 3.30
N GLY A 50 9.41 5.00 4.09
CA GLY A 50 10.74 4.67 3.58
C GLY A 50 11.44 5.79 2.80
N GLY A 51 10.97 7.04 2.94
CA GLY A 51 11.42 8.17 2.09
C GLY A 51 10.68 8.29 0.75
N ALA A 52 9.80 7.35 0.41
CA ALA A 52 9.17 7.23 -0.90
C ALA A 52 7.83 7.99 -0.97
N SER A 53 7.87 9.30 -1.16
CA SER A 53 6.67 10.15 -1.26
C SER A 53 5.72 9.73 -2.39
N LEU A 54 6.25 9.52 -3.61
CA LEU A 54 5.43 9.15 -4.77
C LEU A 54 4.82 7.76 -4.62
N THR A 55 5.58 6.79 -4.12
CA THR A 55 5.07 5.44 -3.85
C THR A 55 3.99 5.46 -2.77
N SER A 56 4.15 6.28 -1.73
CA SER A 56 3.11 6.46 -0.69
C SER A 56 1.83 7.08 -1.28
N LYS A 57 1.96 8.06 -2.19
CA LYS A 57 0.81 8.65 -2.89
C LYS A 57 0.07 7.62 -3.74
N ALA A 58 0.80 6.89 -4.58
CA ALA A 58 0.22 5.85 -5.44
C ALA A 58 -0.45 4.73 -4.62
N PHE A 59 0.14 4.36 -3.48
CA PHE A 59 -0.48 3.41 -2.55
C PHE A 59 -1.81 3.92 -2.00
N ASN A 60 -1.86 5.18 -1.53
CA ASN A 60 -3.11 5.77 -1.02
C ASN A 60 -4.18 5.86 -2.11
N GLU A 61 -3.81 6.20 -3.35
CA GLU A 61 -4.73 6.20 -4.50
C GLU A 61 -5.30 4.79 -4.76
N ALA A 62 -4.47 3.74 -4.64
CA ALA A 62 -4.94 2.37 -4.75
C ALA A 62 -5.90 1.98 -3.61
N ILE A 63 -5.65 2.40 -2.38
CA ILE A 63 -6.55 2.17 -1.24
C ILE A 63 -7.91 2.84 -1.48
N ALA A 64 -7.92 4.10 -1.94
CA ALA A 64 -9.15 4.80 -2.29
C ALA A 64 -9.97 4.04 -3.35
N ASN A 65 -9.33 3.55 -4.41
CA ASN A 65 -10.02 2.75 -5.44
C ASN A 65 -10.63 1.45 -4.88
N ILE A 66 -9.95 0.77 -3.95
CA ILE A 66 -10.48 -0.46 -3.32
C ILE A 66 -11.71 -0.12 -2.46
N ILE A 67 -11.66 0.98 -1.71
CA ILE A 67 -12.78 1.45 -0.90
C ILE A 67 -13.98 1.76 -1.81
N ASP A 68 -13.77 2.54 -2.88
CA ASP A 68 -14.82 2.89 -3.83
C ASP A 68 -15.49 1.64 -4.44
N GLN A 69 -14.71 0.65 -4.86
CA GLN A 69 -15.23 -0.62 -5.38
C GLN A 69 -16.05 -1.41 -4.35
N THR A 70 -15.65 -1.37 -3.08
CA THR A 70 -16.36 -2.08 -2.00
C THR A 70 -17.66 -1.38 -1.61
N THR A 71 -17.76 -0.06 -1.86
CA THR A 71 -18.96 0.73 -1.51
C THR A 71 -20.03 0.69 -2.60
N GLN A 72 -19.70 0.23 -3.82
CA GLN A 72 -20.64 0.09 -4.94
C GLN A 72 -21.21 -1.32 -5.12
N SER A 73 -20.81 -2.28 -4.26
CA SER A 73 -21.26 -3.69 -4.31
C SER A 73 -22.30 -3.97 -3.23
#